data_AF-A0A644VIC9-F1
#
_entry.id   AF-A0A644VIC9-F1
#
_cell.length_a   1.000
_cell.length_b   1.000
_cell.length_c   1.000
_cell.angle_alpha   90.00
_cell.angle_beta   90.00
_cell.angle_gamma   90.00
#
_symmetry.space_group_name_H-M   'P 1'
#
loop_
_entity.id
_entity.type
_entity.pdbx_description
1 polymer ?
#
loop_
_entity_poly.entity_id
_entity_poly.type
_entity_poly.pdbx_seq_one_letter_code
_entity_poly.pdbx_strand_id
1 'polypeptide(L)'
;MQVFDLSGVSPQRVVESLPVGFNVETIFSYGNHLFLGTPTGMLIYSVENPVSPVWKSTITHAYGCDPVVVADDIAYVTVRSGNECGQEDNELIVIDVSDKEKPQRIKSYPMNGPKGLGIDNKTLFVCDNGLKVYDVTDVTAIDKHLIKHFSTGFDGYDVIPYNNVLMMIADDGIHQYDYSDLQNIVPISHIKINQSK
;
A
#
# COMPACT_ATOMS: atom_id res chain seq x y z
N MET A 1 -7.55 -15.33 8.39
CA MET A 1 -6.39 -15.57 7.52
C MET A 1 -6.15 -17.07 7.41
N GLN A 2 -6.11 -17.58 6.19
CA GLN A 2 -5.74 -18.97 5.91
C GLN A 2 -4.26 -19.01 5.52
N VAL A 3 -3.55 -20.08 5.90
CA VAL A 3 -2.13 -20.26 5.58
C VAL A 3 -1.97 -21.54 4.79
N PHE A 4 -1.27 -21.44 3.67
CA PHE A 4 -1.00 -22.54 2.76
C PHE A 4 0.52 -22.74 2.63
N ASP A 5 0.98 -23.97 2.80
CA ASP A 5 2.34 -24.38 2.47
C ASP A 5 2.40 -24.75 0.98
N LEU A 6 3.36 -24.13 0.27
CA LEU A 6 3.58 -24.28 -1.17
C LEU A 6 4.89 -25.04 -1.49
N SER A 7 5.55 -25.63 -0.50
CA SER A 7 6.81 -26.37 -0.68
C SER A 7 6.64 -27.72 -1.38
N GLY A 8 5.42 -28.28 -1.36
CA GLY A 8 5.07 -29.53 -2.03
C GLY A 8 4.57 -29.37 -3.46
N VAL A 9 4.11 -30.47 -4.04
CA VAL A 9 3.52 -30.50 -5.40
C VAL A 9 2.11 -29.89 -5.47
N SER A 10 1.46 -29.68 -4.32
CA SER A 10 0.15 -29.05 -4.21
C SER A 10 0.09 -28.18 -2.96
N PRO A 11 -0.65 -27.05 -3.01
CA PRO A 11 -0.88 -26.21 -1.83
C PRO A 11 -1.56 -27.02 -0.71
N GLN A 12 -0.97 -27.00 0.49
CA GLN A 12 -1.54 -27.64 1.68
C GLN A 12 -1.96 -26.58 2.68
N ARG A 13 -3.22 -26.59 3.12
CA ARG A 13 -3.65 -25.73 4.22
C ARG A 13 -3.04 -26.26 5.52
N VAL A 14 -2.21 -25.44 6.17
CA VAL A 14 -1.44 -25.85 7.36
C VAL A 14 -2.05 -25.37 8.69
N VAL A 15 -2.99 -24.44 8.63
CA VAL A 15 -3.77 -23.98 9.79
C VAL A 15 -5.26 -23.88 9.41
N GLU A 16 -6.16 -24.13 10.36
CA GLU A 16 -7.59 -23.92 10.11
C GLU A 16 -7.86 -22.45 9.78
N SER A 17 -7.78 -21.51 10.71
CA SER A 17 -7.91 -20.09 10.39
C SER A 17 -7.36 -19.26 11.52
N LEU A 18 -6.50 -18.29 11.20
CA LEU A 18 -6.07 -17.29 12.16
C LEU A 18 -7.08 -16.14 12.16
N PRO A 19 -7.68 -15.79 13.31
CA PRO A 19 -8.54 -14.63 13.42
C PRO A 19 -7.68 -13.36 13.23
N VAL A 20 -8.04 -12.55 12.24
CA VAL A 20 -7.34 -11.29 11.88
C VAL A 20 -8.30 -10.09 11.87
N GLY A 21 -9.51 -10.28 12.42
CA GLY A 21 -10.60 -9.30 12.34
C GLY A 21 -11.46 -9.45 11.07
N PHE A 22 -12.39 -8.52 10.91
CA PHE A 22 -13.25 -8.41 9.73
C PHE A 22 -12.59 -7.53 8.67
N ASN A 23 -12.88 -7.84 7.40
CA ASN A 23 -12.54 -7.00 6.24
C ASN A 23 -11.05 -6.63 6.16
N VAL A 24 -10.14 -7.61 6.21
CA VAL A 24 -8.75 -7.32 5.85
C VAL A 24 -8.71 -6.94 4.37
N GLU A 25 -8.30 -5.71 4.07
CA GLU A 25 -8.30 -5.16 2.72
C GLU A 25 -6.96 -5.40 2.02
N THR A 26 -5.85 -5.24 2.74
CA THR A 26 -4.51 -5.38 2.18
C THR A 26 -3.59 -6.22 3.06
N ILE A 27 -2.60 -6.82 2.40
CA ILE A 27 -1.53 -7.59 3.03
C ILE A 27 -0.21 -7.17 2.37
N PHE A 28 0.74 -6.76 3.19
CA PHE A 28 2.08 -6.35 2.74
C PHE A 28 3.15 -7.09 3.53
N SER A 29 4.15 -7.64 2.84
CA SER A 29 5.28 -8.32 3.47
C SER A 29 6.50 -7.41 3.53
N TYR A 30 7.12 -7.28 4.71
CA TYR A 30 8.39 -6.59 4.88
C TYR A 30 9.23 -7.29 5.96
N GLY A 31 10.44 -7.71 5.58
CA GLY A 31 11.26 -8.59 6.42
C GLY A 31 10.53 -9.88 6.79
N ASN A 32 10.63 -10.30 8.04
CA ASN A 32 9.90 -11.46 8.57
C ASN A 32 8.53 -11.08 9.15
N HIS A 33 7.84 -10.08 8.59
CA HIS A 33 6.55 -9.61 9.07
C HIS A 33 5.54 -9.39 7.95
N LEU A 34 4.26 -9.54 8.31
CA LEU A 34 3.09 -9.17 7.52
C LEU A 34 2.39 -7.99 8.18
N PHE A 35 1.99 -7.05 7.35
CA PHE A 35 1.22 -5.87 7.72
C PHE A 35 -0.13 -5.98 7.03
N LEU A 36 -1.18 -6.09 7.84
CA LEU A 36 -2.55 -6.29 7.37
C LEU A 36 -3.33 -5.00 7.57
N GLY A 37 -3.75 -4.37 6.47
CA GLY A 37 -4.66 -3.23 6.50
C GLY A 37 -6.09 -3.69 6.79
N THR A 38 -6.73 -3.06 7.76
CA THR A 38 -8.14 -3.30 8.12
C THR A 38 -8.87 -1.98 8.30
N PRO A 39 -10.22 -1.99 8.25
CA PRO A 39 -11.04 -0.84 8.49
C PRO A 39 -10.72 -0.07 9.75
N THR A 40 -10.15 -0.67 10.78
CA THR A 40 -9.91 -0.01 12.08
C THR A 40 -8.43 0.18 12.39
N GLY A 41 -7.52 -0.24 11.52
CA GLY A 41 -6.10 -0.21 11.84
C GLY A 41 -5.25 -1.15 11.01
N MET A 42 -3.97 -1.17 11.37
CA MET A 42 -2.99 -2.08 10.81
C MET A 42 -2.61 -3.14 11.86
N LEU A 43 -2.73 -4.42 11.50
CA LEU A 43 -2.21 -5.52 12.31
C LEU A 43 -0.80 -5.89 11.82
N ILE A 44 0.07 -6.21 12.77
CA ILE A 44 1.42 -6.70 12.49
C ILE A 44 1.53 -8.14 12.98
N TYR A 45 1.90 -9.04 12.07
CA TYR A 45 2.21 -10.43 12.36
C TYR A 45 3.66 -10.73 12.03
N SER A 46 4.35 -11.47 12.88
CA SER A 46 5.60 -12.12 12.51
C SER A 46 5.33 -13.37 11.69
N VAL A 47 6.16 -13.58 10.67
CA VAL A 47 6.20 -14.77 9.82
C VAL A 47 7.61 -15.38 9.81
N GLU A 48 8.36 -15.25 10.91
CA GLU A 48 9.62 -15.99 11.12
C GLU A 48 9.42 -17.50 10.93
N ASN A 49 8.25 -18.00 11.34
CA ASN A 49 7.71 -19.27 10.88
C ASN A 49 6.51 -18.99 9.94
N PRO A 50 6.67 -19.07 8.60
CA PRO A 50 5.61 -18.72 7.65
C PRO A 50 4.34 -19.58 7.76
N VAL A 51 4.47 -20.82 8.22
CA VAL A 51 3.33 -21.73 8.40
C VAL A 51 2.63 -21.55 9.76
N SER A 52 3.20 -20.72 10.64
CA SER A 52 2.63 -20.36 11.94
C SER A 52 2.82 -18.87 12.25
N PRO A 53 2.16 -17.95 11.51
CA PRO A 53 2.24 -16.52 11.79
C PRO A 53 1.83 -16.17 13.24
N VAL A 54 2.57 -15.27 13.87
CA VAL A 54 2.37 -14.85 15.27
C VAL A 54 2.00 -13.38 15.32
N TRP A 55 0.85 -13.05 15.90
CA TRP A 55 0.46 -11.65 16.11
C TRP A 55 1.47 -10.92 17.00
N LYS A 56 1.81 -9.68 16.64
CA LYS A 56 2.76 -8.83 17.39
C LYS A 56 2.06 -7.63 18.01
N SER A 57 1.35 -6.85 17.20
CA SER A 57 0.63 -5.67 17.67
C SER A 57 -0.48 -5.27 16.70
N THR A 58 -1.28 -4.31 17.15
CA THR A 58 -2.23 -3.58 16.31
C THR A 58 -2.05 -2.10 16.57
N ILE A 59 -2.02 -1.28 15.52
CA ILE A 59 -2.19 0.17 15.63
C ILE A 59 -3.52 0.57 15.03
N THR A 60 -4.35 1.20 15.86
CA THR A 60 -5.60 1.80 15.42
C THR A 60 -5.31 3.14 14.76
N HIS A 61 -5.90 3.37 13.59
CA HIS A 61 -5.91 4.67 12.93
C HIS A 61 -7.36 5.10 12.63
N ALA A 62 -7.56 6.16 11.84
CA ALA A 62 -8.88 6.54 11.36
C ALA A 62 -9.54 5.34 10.66
N TYR A 63 -10.86 5.20 10.76
CA TYR A 63 -11.53 4.09 10.07
C TYR A 63 -11.26 4.21 8.56
N GLY A 64 -10.92 3.12 7.87
CA GLY A 64 -10.27 3.23 6.56
C GLY A 64 -10.05 1.91 5.85
N CYS A 65 -10.40 1.83 4.56
CA CYS A 65 -10.27 0.62 3.75
C CYS A 65 -9.08 0.75 2.81
N ASP A 66 -7.91 0.70 3.44
CA ASP A 66 -6.75 1.41 2.94
C ASP A 66 -5.59 0.46 2.70
N PRO A 67 -4.83 0.66 1.62
CA PRO A 67 -3.60 -0.07 1.41
C PRO A 67 -2.53 0.33 2.42
N VAL A 68 -1.74 -0.68 2.79
CA VAL A 68 -0.54 -0.53 3.61
C VAL A 68 0.66 -0.93 2.77
N VAL A 69 1.70 -0.11 2.75
CA VAL A 69 3.02 -0.48 2.25
C VAL A 69 4.09 -0.14 3.27
N VAL A 70 5.19 -0.90 3.30
CA VAL A 70 6.25 -0.73 4.31
C VAL A 70 7.62 -0.74 3.66
N ALA A 71 8.46 0.25 4.00
CA ALA A 71 9.86 0.30 3.61
C ALA A 71 10.71 0.94 4.72
N ASP A 72 11.89 0.38 4.98
CA ASP A 72 12.84 0.87 6.00
C ASP A 72 12.21 1.13 7.37
N ASP A 73 11.40 0.19 7.85
CA ASP A 73 10.67 0.27 9.12
C ASP A 73 9.66 1.44 9.21
N ILE A 74 9.24 1.99 8.07
CA ILE A 74 8.16 2.98 7.98
C ILE A 74 7.00 2.37 7.20
N ALA A 75 5.82 2.38 7.81
CA ALA A 75 4.57 2.02 7.16
C ALA A 75 3.83 3.28 6.66
N TYR A 76 3.26 3.16 5.47
CA TYR A 76 2.47 4.18 4.80
C TYR A 76 1.07 3.62 4.59
N VAL A 77 0.06 4.37 5.01
CA VAL A 77 -1.35 3.97 4.95
C VAL A 77 -2.16 5.11 4.37
N THR A 78 -3.00 4.87 3.35
CA THR A 78 -3.80 5.94 2.74
C THR A 78 -5.28 5.81 3.05
N VAL A 79 -5.83 6.75 3.82
CA VAL A 79 -7.26 6.86 4.13
C VAL A 79 -8.00 7.59 3.03
N ARG A 80 -9.14 7.03 2.60
CA ARG A 80 -9.99 7.59 1.54
C ARG A 80 -11.44 7.76 1.96
N SER A 81 -12.00 8.96 1.84
CA SER A 81 -13.43 9.20 2.07
C SER A 81 -14.32 8.79 0.90
N GLY A 82 -15.64 8.76 1.14
CA GLY A 82 -16.65 8.52 0.08
C GLY A 82 -16.73 7.08 -0.42
N ASN A 83 -16.33 6.09 0.38
CA ASN A 83 -16.50 4.67 0.11
C ASN A 83 -17.39 3.99 1.17
N GLU A 84 -17.61 2.69 1.04
CA GLU A 84 -18.47 1.90 1.94
C GLU A 84 -17.95 1.84 3.40
N CYS A 85 -16.74 2.34 3.64
CA CYS A 85 -16.11 2.32 4.95
C CYS A 85 -16.48 3.57 5.76
N GLY A 86 -17.05 4.61 5.14
CA GLY A 86 -17.75 5.67 5.87
C GLY A 86 -16.85 6.65 6.62
N GLN A 87 -15.57 6.69 6.30
CA GLN A 87 -14.67 7.76 6.75
C GLN A 87 -14.85 9.05 5.94
N GLU A 88 -14.50 10.17 6.58
CA GLU A 88 -14.64 11.53 6.03
C GLU A 88 -13.30 12.14 5.59
N ASP A 89 -12.18 11.58 6.07
CA ASP A 89 -10.83 12.09 5.81
C ASP A 89 -10.20 11.49 4.54
N ASN A 90 -9.33 12.27 3.91
CA ASN A 90 -8.42 11.81 2.87
C ASN A 90 -6.99 12.12 3.30
N GLU A 91 -6.22 11.10 3.67
CA GLU A 91 -4.88 11.31 4.21
C GLU A 91 -3.91 10.17 3.89
N LEU A 92 -2.62 10.49 3.90
CA LEU A 92 -1.53 9.53 4.00
C LEU A 92 -1.00 9.57 5.44
N ILE A 93 -1.14 8.48 6.16
CA ILE A 93 -0.63 8.27 7.50
C ILE A 93 0.74 7.60 7.41
N VAL A 94 1.71 8.16 8.12
CA VAL A 94 3.07 7.61 8.26
C VAL A 94 3.24 7.08 9.67
N ILE A 95 3.70 5.83 9.78
CA ILE A 95 3.83 5.09 11.04
C ILE A 95 5.24 4.51 11.13
N ASP A 96 5.94 4.81 12.23
CA ASP A 96 7.16 4.10 12.62
C ASP A 96 6.78 2.70 13.07
N VAL A 97 7.31 1.68 12.41
CA VAL A 97 7.13 0.28 12.76
C VAL A 97 8.45 -0.38 13.15
N SER A 98 9.50 0.36 13.48
CA SER A 98 10.80 -0.18 13.91
C SER A 98 10.64 -1.15 15.09
N ASP A 99 9.89 -0.74 16.12
CA ASP A 99 9.35 -1.63 17.14
C ASP A 99 8.01 -2.24 16.66
N LYS A 100 8.07 -3.50 16.22
CA LYS A 100 6.92 -4.26 15.70
C LYS A 100 5.86 -4.56 16.75
N GLU A 101 6.16 -4.37 18.04
CA GLU A 101 5.20 -4.54 19.13
C GLU A 101 4.56 -3.21 19.55
N LYS A 102 5.19 -2.08 19.19
CA LYS A 102 4.76 -0.72 19.56
C LYS A 102 4.90 0.27 18.40
N PRO A 103 4.19 0.06 17.29
CA PRO A 103 4.16 1.01 16.18
C PRO A 103 3.65 2.39 16.64
N GLN A 104 4.19 3.45 16.06
CA GLN A 104 3.86 4.84 16.43
C GLN A 104 3.58 5.70 15.21
N ARG A 105 2.44 6.40 15.20
CA ARG A 105 2.14 7.39 14.15
C ARG A 105 3.16 8.54 14.23
N ILE A 106 3.82 8.80 13.12
CA ILE A 106 4.75 9.93 12.96
C ILE A 106 3.97 11.19 12.55
N LYS A 107 3.21 11.10 11.46
CA LYS A 107 2.53 12.24 10.85
C LYS A 107 1.41 11.78 9.91
N SER A 108 0.49 12.68 9.60
CA SER A 108 -0.41 12.54 8.45
C SER A 108 -0.28 13.70 7.48
N TYR A 109 -0.55 13.42 6.22
CA TYR A 109 -0.58 14.39 5.12
C TYR A 109 -1.94 14.37 4.45
N PRO A 110 -2.56 15.54 4.18
CA PRO A 110 -3.82 15.59 3.44
C PRO A 110 -3.62 15.09 2.01
N MET A 111 -4.62 14.35 1.51
CA MET A 111 -4.67 13.79 0.15
C MET A 111 -6.01 14.15 -0.52
N ASN A 112 -6.16 13.87 -1.81
CA ASN A 112 -7.36 14.14 -2.61
C ASN A 112 -8.01 12.84 -3.13
N GLY A 113 -8.40 11.96 -2.22
CA GLY A 113 -9.03 10.68 -2.55
C GLY A 113 -8.04 9.58 -2.93
N PRO A 114 -7.02 9.29 -2.09
CA PRO A 114 -5.96 8.35 -2.44
C PRO A 114 -6.52 6.93 -2.59
N LYS A 115 -6.03 6.15 -3.55
CA LYS A 115 -6.49 4.76 -3.81
C LYS A 115 -5.33 3.77 -3.74
N GLY A 116 -4.63 3.58 -4.85
CA GLY A 116 -3.45 2.74 -4.95
C GLY A 116 -2.27 3.34 -4.22
N LEU A 117 -1.46 2.46 -3.61
CA LEU A 117 -0.28 2.82 -2.85
C LEU A 117 0.82 1.80 -3.13
N GLY A 118 1.98 2.29 -3.56
CA GLY A 118 3.15 1.47 -3.85
C GLY A 118 4.41 2.15 -3.35
N ILE A 119 5.41 1.38 -2.96
CA ILE A 119 6.71 1.91 -2.55
C ILE A 119 7.85 1.10 -3.15
N ASP A 120 8.89 1.78 -3.58
CA ASP A 120 10.18 1.19 -3.94
C ASP A 120 11.28 2.04 -3.31
N ASN A 121 12.01 1.47 -2.35
CA ASN A 121 12.96 2.18 -1.49
C ASN A 121 12.36 3.45 -0.87
N LYS A 122 12.84 4.64 -1.26
CA LYS A 122 12.35 5.95 -0.82
C LYS A 122 11.41 6.63 -1.81
N THR A 123 10.91 5.92 -2.81
CA THR A 123 9.97 6.44 -3.79
C THR A 123 8.57 5.90 -3.52
N LEU A 124 7.67 6.78 -3.09
CA LEU A 124 6.27 6.46 -2.82
C LEU A 124 5.40 6.85 -4.01
N PHE A 125 4.60 5.92 -4.48
CA PHE A 125 3.63 6.10 -5.56
C PHE A 125 2.23 6.07 -4.96
N VAL A 126 1.44 7.11 -5.25
CA VAL A 126 0.08 7.25 -4.73
C VAL A 126 -0.86 7.57 -5.89
N CYS A 127 -1.91 6.77 -6.06
CA CYS A 127 -3.02 7.12 -6.94
C CYS A 127 -3.89 8.17 -6.23
N ASP A 128 -3.62 9.45 -6.48
CA ASP A 128 -4.26 10.59 -5.83
C ASP A 128 -4.41 11.73 -6.84
N ASN A 129 -5.61 11.91 -7.41
CA ASN A 129 -5.87 12.77 -8.57
C ASN A 129 -4.94 12.42 -9.76
N GLY A 130 -5.06 11.19 -10.26
CA GLY A 130 -4.08 10.58 -11.17
C GLY A 130 -2.98 9.87 -10.39
N LEU A 131 -1.71 10.13 -10.71
CA LEU A 131 -0.55 9.52 -10.07
C LEU A 131 0.40 10.58 -9.51
N LYS A 132 0.66 10.51 -8.20
CA LYS A 132 1.69 11.31 -7.52
C LYS A 132 2.86 10.43 -7.10
N VAL A 133 4.07 10.96 -7.26
CA VAL A 133 5.33 10.30 -6.90
C VAL A 133 6.06 11.20 -5.94
N TYR A 134 6.43 10.66 -4.77
CA TYR A 134 7.08 11.39 -3.69
C TYR A 134 8.43 10.77 -3.34
N ASP A 135 9.39 11.61 -2.96
CA ASP A 135 10.55 11.20 -2.18
C ASP A 135 10.16 11.19 -0.69
N VAL A 136 10.28 10.02 -0.05
CA VAL A 136 9.95 9.82 1.36
C VAL A 136 11.18 9.66 2.24
N THR A 137 12.33 10.17 1.82
CA THR A 137 13.56 10.24 2.63
C THR A 137 13.33 11.04 3.91
N ASP A 138 12.68 12.20 3.82
CA ASP A 138 12.17 12.95 4.99
C ASP A 138 10.68 12.69 5.17
N VAL A 139 10.39 11.68 5.99
CA VAL A 139 9.01 11.27 6.33
C VAL A 139 8.23 12.31 7.13
N THR A 140 8.87 13.42 7.55
CA THR A 140 8.22 14.54 8.24
C THR A 140 7.87 15.70 7.29
N ALA A 141 8.30 15.64 6.03
CA ALA A 141 8.06 16.66 5.01
C ALA A 141 7.66 16.12 3.62
N ILE A 142 7.06 14.92 3.52
CA ILE A 142 6.68 14.27 2.25
C ILE A 142 5.92 15.20 1.29
N ASP A 143 5.00 16.02 1.79
CA ASP A 143 4.22 17.00 1.03
C ASP A 143 5.07 18.05 0.30
N LYS A 144 6.30 18.29 0.77
CA LYS A 144 7.28 19.20 0.16
C LYS A 144 8.21 18.51 -0.84
N HIS A 145 8.13 17.19 -0.95
CA HIS A 145 9.01 16.35 -1.73
C HIS A 145 8.28 15.60 -2.86
N LEU A 146 7.28 16.25 -3.46
CA LEU A 146 6.62 15.77 -4.68
C LEU A 146 7.61 15.79 -5.85
N ILE A 147 7.95 14.61 -6.36
CA ILE A 147 8.82 14.43 -7.54
C ILE A 147 8.03 14.71 -8.81
N LYS A 148 6.84 14.08 -8.93
CA LYS A 148 6.04 14.13 -10.16
C LYS A 148 4.56 13.98 -9.86
N HIS A 149 3.75 14.68 -10.63
CA HIS A 149 2.30 14.50 -10.67
C HIS A 149 1.86 14.32 -12.12
N PHE A 150 1.37 13.13 -12.45
CA PHE A 150 0.70 12.85 -13.71
C PHE A 150 -0.80 13.07 -13.49
N SER A 151 -1.27 14.28 -13.75
CA SER A 151 -2.72 14.55 -13.75
C SER A 151 -3.30 13.98 -15.05
N THR A 152 -3.89 12.80 -14.93
CA THR A 152 -4.40 12.01 -16.06
C THR A 152 -5.87 12.28 -16.36
N GLY A 153 -6.57 13.08 -15.54
CA GLY A 153 -8.02 13.29 -15.66
C GLY A 153 -8.86 12.07 -15.25
N PHE A 154 -8.21 10.98 -14.84
CA PHE A 154 -8.78 9.78 -14.24
C PHE A 154 -7.84 9.29 -13.13
N ASP A 155 -8.36 8.62 -12.12
CA ASP A 155 -7.56 8.07 -11.03
C ASP A 155 -7.15 6.62 -11.30
N GLY A 156 -5.99 6.23 -10.80
CA GLY A 156 -5.63 4.82 -10.70
C GLY A 156 -6.35 4.16 -9.52
N TYR A 157 -6.67 2.88 -9.67
CA TYR A 157 -7.15 2.03 -8.59
C TYR A 157 -6.02 1.49 -7.75
N ASP A 158 -4.93 1.11 -8.42
CA ASP A 158 -3.81 0.41 -7.80
C ASP A 158 -2.51 0.73 -8.54
N VAL A 159 -1.37 0.62 -7.84
CA VAL A 159 -0.02 0.84 -8.37
C VAL A 159 0.94 -0.22 -7.85
N ILE A 160 1.71 -0.79 -8.76
CA ILE A 160 2.69 -1.83 -8.47
C ILE A 160 4.04 -1.39 -9.05
N PRO A 161 4.96 -0.85 -8.23
CA PRO A 161 6.33 -0.61 -8.66
C PRO A 161 7.13 -1.91 -8.64
N TYR A 162 7.83 -2.21 -9.73
CA TYR A 162 8.70 -3.38 -9.82
C TYR A 162 9.79 -3.17 -10.86
N ASN A 163 11.07 -3.37 -10.48
CA ASN A 163 12.22 -3.28 -11.39
C ASN A 163 12.23 -2.01 -12.25
N ASN A 164 12.05 -0.85 -11.63
CA ASN A 164 11.97 0.46 -12.31
C ASN A 164 10.80 0.62 -13.29
N VAL A 165 9.82 -0.30 -13.28
CA VAL A 165 8.57 -0.17 -14.03
C VAL A 165 7.40 -0.04 -13.06
N LEU A 166 6.69 1.08 -13.14
CA LEU A 166 5.47 1.30 -12.37
C LEU A 166 4.29 0.87 -13.23
N MET A 167 3.51 -0.09 -12.74
CA MET A 167 2.23 -0.48 -13.33
C MET A 167 1.11 0.20 -12.56
N MET A 168 0.37 1.10 -13.21
CA MET A 168 -0.81 1.76 -12.66
C MET A 168 -2.05 1.21 -13.33
N ILE A 169 -2.95 0.64 -12.53
CA ILE A 169 -4.22 0.10 -12.99
C ILE A 169 -5.27 1.22 -12.93
N ALA A 170 -5.96 1.48 -14.04
CA ALA A 170 -6.97 2.52 -14.17
C ALA A 170 -8.17 2.04 -15.00
N ASP A 171 -9.20 2.88 -15.12
CA ASP A 171 -10.47 2.59 -15.81
C ASP A 171 -10.33 2.15 -17.27
N ASP A 172 -9.27 2.61 -17.93
CA ASP A 172 -9.03 2.39 -19.35
C ASP A 172 -7.91 1.37 -19.62
N GLY A 173 -7.30 0.81 -18.57
CA GLY A 173 -6.32 -0.26 -18.67
C GLY A 173 -5.14 -0.13 -17.72
N ILE A 174 -4.02 -0.74 -18.10
CA ILE A 174 -2.77 -0.73 -17.32
C ILE A 174 -1.81 0.25 -17.99
N HIS A 175 -1.51 1.35 -17.30
CA HIS A 175 -0.47 2.31 -17.67
C HIS A 175 0.85 1.87 -17.08
N GLN A 176 1.91 1.91 -17.88
CA GLN A 176 3.25 1.55 -17.42
C GLN A 176 4.18 2.74 -17.59
N TYR A 177 4.98 3.01 -16.57
CA TYR A 177 5.97 4.09 -16.55
C TYR A 177 7.34 3.52 -16.21
N ASP A 178 8.38 3.98 -16.89
CA ASP A 178 9.77 3.80 -16.46
C ASP A 178 10.11 4.89 -15.45
N TYR A 179 10.50 4.47 -14.24
CA TYR A 179 10.92 5.35 -13.15
C TYR A 179 12.40 5.18 -12.76
N SER A 180 13.21 4.56 -13.62
CA SER A 180 14.66 4.37 -13.40
C SER A 180 15.42 5.68 -13.21
N ASP A 181 14.92 6.77 -13.80
CA ASP A 181 15.33 8.14 -13.51
C ASP A 181 14.14 8.93 -12.94
N LEU A 182 14.17 9.21 -11.63
CA LEU A 182 13.10 9.95 -10.96
C LEU A 182 12.98 11.41 -11.45
N GLN A 183 14.03 11.98 -12.04
CA GLN A 183 13.94 13.30 -12.68
C GLN A 183 13.27 13.24 -14.05
N ASN A 184 13.15 12.04 -14.64
CA ASN A 184 12.59 11.81 -15.95
C ASN A 184 11.76 10.51 -16.00
N ILE A 185 10.69 10.48 -15.20
CA ILE A 185 9.71 9.38 -15.25
C ILE A 185 8.92 9.50 -16.57
N VAL A 186 8.92 8.44 -17.38
CA VAL A 186 8.31 8.43 -18.72
C VAL A 186 7.29 7.30 -18.89
N PRO A 187 6.15 7.53 -19.58
CA PRO A 187 5.26 6.44 -19.96
C PRO A 187 5.95 5.53 -20.99
N ILE A 188 5.85 4.22 -20.80
CA ILE A 188 6.43 3.21 -21.71
C ILE A 188 5.37 2.43 -22.49
N SER A 189 4.21 2.17 -21.90
CA SER A 189 3.13 1.42 -22.56
C SER A 189 1.78 1.64 -21.86
N HIS A 190 0.71 1.37 -22.61
CA HIS A 190 -0.67 1.34 -22.11
C HIS A 190 -1.39 0.12 -22.67
N ILE A 191 -1.73 -0.81 -21.80
CA ILE A 191 -2.49 -2.01 -22.14
C ILE A 191 -3.96 -1.69 -21.93
N LYS A 192 -4.65 -1.30 -23.01
CA LYS A 192 -6.05 -0.89 -22.96
C LYS A 192 -6.97 -2.06 -22.67
N ILE A 193 -7.96 -1.83 -21.83
CA ILE A 193 -9.15 -2.69 -21.73
C ILE A 193 -10.28 -2.06 -22.53
N ASN A 194 -10.89 -2.83 -23.43
CA ASN A 194 -12.09 -2.37 -24.10
C ASN A 194 -13.22 -2.32 -23.07
N GLN A 195 -13.76 -1.13 -22.82
CA GLN A 195 -15.03 -1.05 -22.10
C GLN A 195 -16.11 -1.65 -23.01
N SER A 196 -16.63 -2.81 -22.63
CA SER A 196 -17.87 -3.34 -23.20
C SER A 196 -18.95 -2.28 -22.96
N LYS A 197 -19.45 -1.69 -24.04
CA LYS A 197 -20.61 -0.77 -23.99
C LYS A 197 -21.84 -1.44 -23.40
#